data_AF-A0A1I6SXQ4-F1
#
_entry.id   AF-A0A1I6SXQ4-F1
#
_cell.length_a   1.000
_cell.length_b   1.000
_cell.length_c   1.000
_cell.angle_alpha   90.00
_cell.angle_beta   90.00
_cell.angle_gamma   90.00
#
_symmetry.space_group_name_H-M   'P 1'
#
loop_
_entity.id
_entity.type
_entity.pdbx_description
1 polymer ?
#
loop_
_entity_poly.entity_id
_entity_poly.type
_entity_poly.pdbx_seq_one_letter_code
_entity_poly.pdbx_strand_id
1 'polypeptide(L)'
;MLKKTSVILIFSLTFISCSVLFDSYKSEIDGVYIPKNLDDAILEVDKFYSDSLKTEIKKLNESEFVGDYHFGTGLWIRNNWNLWSGSRLGRFFKRNGIKHPDDMSSIILVSYHRKLTGKEIEFKTQVAEYKQSWRESKKMYDLAKLPKKSKYPADSLEFGYTKGYWHKDKTSLLHFQTNSKTDSLWIYDYLYGWKKINQETAKKLKAPNYETDSILKVVFNK
;
A
#
# COMPACT_ATOMS: atom_id res chain seq x y z
N MET A 1 44.56 67.32 13.98
CA MET A 1 44.90 65.98 14.52
C MET A 1 43.74 65.05 14.25
N LEU A 2 43.86 64.16 13.26
CA LEU A 2 42.85 63.14 12.95
C LEU A 2 42.86 62.03 14.01
N LYS A 3 41.71 61.74 14.65
CA LYS A 3 41.48 60.46 15.34
C LYS A 3 40.92 59.47 14.32
N LYS A 4 41.70 58.47 13.95
CA LYS A 4 41.24 57.30 13.19
C LYS A 4 40.56 56.34 14.16
N THR A 5 39.25 56.16 14.03
CA THR A 5 38.52 55.04 14.63
C THR A 5 38.47 53.89 13.63
N SER A 6 39.23 52.84 13.90
CA SER A 6 39.18 51.60 13.13
C SER A 6 37.92 50.83 13.50
N VAL A 7 37.02 50.63 12.53
CA VAL A 7 35.89 49.71 12.67
C VAL A 7 36.38 48.32 12.28
N ILE A 8 36.46 47.41 13.25
CA ILE A 8 36.75 46.00 13.01
C ILE A 8 35.42 45.29 12.76
N LEU A 9 35.20 44.86 11.52
CA LEU A 9 34.04 44.07 11.13
C LEU A 9 34.33 42.60 11.46
N ILE A 10 33.76 42.08 12.55
CA ILE A 10 33.87 40.67 12.91
C ILE A 10 32.81 39.90 12.11
N PHE A 11 33.22 39.25 11.02
CA PHE A 11 32.40 38.23 10.35
C PHE A 11 32.45 36.96 11.20
N SER A 12 31.44 36.75 12.05
CA SER A 12 31.23 35.47 12.71
C SER A 12 30.76 34.46 11.67
N LEU A 13 31.68 33.65 11.13
CA LEU A 13 31.33 32.42 10.42
C LEU A 13 30.68 31.47 11.43
N THR A 14 29.36 31.51 11.52
CA THR A 14 28.60 30.40 12.12
C THR A 14 28.69 29.23 11.14
N PHE A 15 29.71 28.39 11.32
CA PHE A 15 29.66 27.02 10.82
C PHE A 15 28.51 26.33 11.55
N ILE A 16 27.31 26.43 10.99
CA ILE A 16 26.22 25.51 11.31
C ILE A 16 26.73 24.17 10.79
N SER A 17 27.32 23.37 11.69
CA SER A 17 27.63 21.98 11.43
C SER A 17 26.30 21.28 11.12
N CYS A 18 26.01 21.16 9.83
CA CYS A 18 24.86 20.46 9.32
C CYS A 18 25.11 18.94 9.42
N SER A 19 25.43 18.46 10.62
CA SER A 19 25.63 17.03 10.90
C SER A 19 24.32 16.26 11.00
N VAL A 20 23.17 16.94 10.95
CA VAL A 20 21.83 16.32 11.04
C VAL A 20 21.30 15.81 9.68
N LEU A 21 22.06 15.93 8.58
CA LEU A 21 21.64 15.47 7.24
C LEU A 21 22.36 14.21 6.72
N PHE A 22 23.37 13.70 7.41
CA PHE A 22 24.32 12.73 6.81
C PHE A 22 24.14 11.26 7.20
N ASP A 23 23.30 10.93 8.18
CA ASP A 23 23.26 9.55 8.70
C ASP A 23 22.66 8.51 7.75
N SER A 24 22.15 8.95 6.59
CA SER A 24 21.29 8.12 5.76
C SER A 24 21.97 7.60 4.48
N TYR A 25 23.18 8.04 4.12
CA TYR A 25 23.90 7.64 2.88
C TYR A 25 24.84 6.44 3.03
N LYS A 26 24.86 5.79 4.20
CA LYS A 26 25.77 4.67 4.45
C LYS A 26 25.57 3.60 3.38
N SER A 27 26.68 3.19 2.76
CA SER A 27 26.70 2.08 1.81
C SER A 27 26.54 0.74 2.49
N GLU A 28 26.71 0.70 3.81
CA GLU A 28 26.65 -0.48 4.64
C GLU A 28 25.97 -0.12 5.97
N ILE A 29 25.11 -1.00 6.47
CA ILE A 29 24.47 -0.90 7.78
C ILE A 29 24.61 -2.27 8.42
N ASP A 30 25.18 -2.33 9.63
CA ASP A 30 25.38 -3.57 10.39
C ASP A 30 26.06 -4.70 9.61
N GLY A 31 27.08 -4.38 8.80
CA GLY A 31 27.79 -5.35 7.96
C GLY A 31 27.09 -5.69 6.64
N VAL A 32 25.91 -5.13 6.38
CA VAL A 32 25.11 -5.41 5.18
C VAL A 32 25.23 -4.27 4.18
N TYR A 33 25.71 -4.57 2.97
CA TYR A 33 25.69 -3.62 1.86
C TYR A 33 24.23 -3.24 1.51
N ILE A 34 23.98 -1.94 1.42
CA ILE A 34 22.67 -1.38 1.11
C ILE A 34 22.68 -0.95 -0.35
N PRO A 35 21.81 -1.40 -1.26
CA PRO A 35 21.86 -0.93 -2.64
C PRO A 35 21.56 0.58 -2.77
N LYS A 36 22.12 1.27 -3.76
CA LYS A 36 21.90 2.72 -3.96
C LYS A 36 20.64 3.05 -4.76
N ASN A 37 20.17 2.13 -5.59
CA ASN A 37 19.00 2.27 -6.47
C ASN A 37 18.47 0.88 -6.89
N LEU A 38 17.47 0.85 -7.79
CA LEU A 38 16.86 -0.40 -8.25
C LEU A 38 17.83 -1.32 -9.00
N ASP A 39 18.64 -0.79 -9.92
CA ASP A 39 19.58 -1.60 -10.70
C ASP A 39 20.61 -2.30 -9.80
N ASP A 40 21.15 -1.55 -8.83
CA ASP A 40 22.05 -2.08 -7.81
C ASP A 40 21.35 -3.13 -6.92
N ALA A 41 20.09 -2.91 -6.57
CA ALA A 41 19.31 -3.88 -5.80
C ALA A 41 19.09 -5.20 -6.57
N ILE A 42 18.83 -5.14 -7.88
CA ILE A 42 18.68 -6.32 -8.75
C ILE A 42 19.98 -7.13 -8.78
N LEU A 43 21.13 -6.45 -8.88
CA LEU A 43 22.44 -7.11 -8.85
C LEU A 43 22.72 -7.80 -7.52
N GLU A 44 22.31 -7.21 -6.38
CA GLU A 44 22.45 -7.86 -5.08
C GLU A 44 21.49 -9.05 -4.93
N VAL A 45 20.24 -8.94 -5.38
CA VAL A 45 19.28 -10.07 -5.34
C VAL A 45 19.75 -11.25 -6.19
N ASP A 46 20.38 -11.01 -7.35
CA ASP A 46 20.90 -12.07 -8.21
C ASP A 46 21.91 -12.99 -7.51
N LYS A 47 22.61 -12.49 -6.48
CA LYS A 47 23.56 -13.26 -5.67
C LYS A 47 22.88 -14.20 -4.67
N PHE A 48 21.58 -14.02 -4.39
CA PHE A 48 20.87 -14.83 -3.39
C PHE A 48 20.55 -16.24 -3.89
N TYR A 49 20.53 -16.43 -5.22
CA TYR A 49 20.02 -17.64 -5.84
C TYR A 49 21.12 -18.35 -6.63
N SER A 50 21.19 -19.67 -6.51
CA SER A 50 22.05 -20.50 -7.37
C SER A 50 21.49 -20.58 -8.79
N ASP A 51 22.31 -20.94 -9.77
CA ASP A 51 21.87 -21.05 -11.17
C ASP A 51 20.72 -22.05 -11.37
N SER A 52 20.71 -23.13 -10.59
CA SER A 52 19.60 -24.10 -10.57
C SER A 52 18.30 -23.42 -10.09
N LEU A 53 18.37 -22.67 -8.99
CA LEU A 53 17.21 -21.95 -8.47
C LEU A 53 16.75 -20.83 -9.41
N LYS A 54 17.68 -20.12 -10.05
CA LYS A 54 17.36 -19.15 -11.11
C LYS A 54 16.59 -19.80 -12.26
N THR A 55 16.93 -21.04 -12.62
CA THR A 55 16.22 -21.80 -13.66
C THR A 55 14.80 -22.14 -13.24
N GLU A 56 14.57 -22.51 -11.98
CA GLU A 56 13.21 -22.74 -11.46
C GLU A 56 12.41 -21.44 -11.36
N ILE A 57 13.01 -20.35 -10.90
CA ILE A 57 12.36 -19.03 -10.81
C ILE A 57 11.87 -18.56 -12.18
N LYS A 58 12.64 -18.76 -13.26
CA LYS A 58 12.25 -18.39 -14.64
C LYS A 58 10.97 -19.08 -15.13
N LYS A 59 10.58 -20.21 -14.55
CA LYS A 59 9.37 -20.96 -14.92
C LYS A 59 8.11 -20.36 -14.30
N LEU A 60 8.25 -19.58 -13.23
CA LEU A 60 7.16 -18.91 -12.55
C LEU A 60 6.72 -17.68 -13.34
N ASN A 61 5.45 -17.30 -13.21
CA ASN A 61 5.01 -15.97 -13.59
C ASN A 61 5.34 -14.95 -12.47
N GLU A 62 5.22 -13.65 -12.77
CA GLU A 62 5.58 -12.58 -11.81
C GLU A 62 4.79 -12.67 -10.50
N SER A 63 3.50 -13.02 -10.56
CA SER A 63 2.65 -13.13 -9.37
C SER A 63 3.02 -14.32 -8.52
N GLU A 64 3.34 -15.47 -9.12
CA GLU A 64 3.82 -16.67 -8.43
C GLU A 64 5.15 -16.39 -7.75
N PHE A 65 6.13 -15.86 -8.48
CA PHE A 65 7.44 -15.55 -7.91
C PHE A 65 7.36 -14.54 -6.77
N VAL A 66 6.63 -13.42 -6.96
CA VAL A 66 6.47 -12.43 -5.89
C VAL A 66 5.74 -13.04 -4.70
N GLY A 67 4.67 -13.81 -4.92
CA GLY A 67 3.89 -14.45 -3.86
C GLY A 67 4.72 -15.43 -3.03
N ASP A 68 5.41 -16.36 -3.70
CA ASP A 68 6.21 -17.42 -3.07
C ASP A 68 7.41 -16.85 -2.28
N TYR A 69 8.00 -15.75 -2.77
CA TYR A 69 9.20 -15.16 -2.18
C TYR A 69 8.93 -13.91 -1.32
N HIS A 70 7.67 -13.46 -1.19
CA HIS A 70 7.31 -12.24 -0.45
C HIS A 70 7.74 -12.28 1.02
N PHE A 71 7.52 -13.41 1.68
CA PHE A 71 7.86 -13.63 3.10
C PHE A 71 9.26 -14.22 3.31
N GLY A 72 9.90 -14.71 2.25
CA GLY A 72 11.30 -15.13 2.27
C GLY A 72 12.22 -13.97 1.89
N THR A 73 12.65 -13.94 0.61
CA THR A 73 13.55 -12.91 0.10
C THR A 73 13.00 -11.51 0.27
N GLY A 74 11.71 -11.28 0.04
CA GLY A 74 11.11 -9.96 0.23
C GLY A 74 11.23 -9.45 1.66
N LEU A 75 11.04 -10.33 2.66
CA LEU A 75 11.18 -10.00 4.08
C LEU A 75 12.62 -9.72 4.45
N TRP A 76 13.53 -10.55 3.94
CA TRP A 76 14.96 -10.33 4.10
C TRP A 76 15.37 -8.96 3.55
N ILE A 77 14.94 -8.60 2.34
CA ILE A 77 15.23 -7.31 1.69
C ILE A 77 14.79 -6.15 2.58
N ARG A 78 13.52 -6.10 3.00
CA ARG A 78 13.01 -4.92 3.71
C ARG A 78 13.62 -4.72 5.10
N ASN A 79 14.01 -5.81 5.75
CA ASN A 79 14.61 -5.76 7.08
C ASN A 79 16.12 -5.48 7.01
N ASN A 80 16.88 -6.26 6.21
CA ASN A 80 18.34 -6.15 6.16
C ASN A 80 18.82 -4.95 5.33
N TRP A 81 18.04 -4.50 4.34
CA TRP A 81 18.32 -3.22 3.66
C TRP A 81 17.71 -2.01 4.37
N ASN A 82 17.22 -2.19 5.60
CA ASN A 82 16.72 -1.15 6.49
C ASN A 82 15.72 -0.19 5.80
N LEU A 83 14.79 -0.75 5.04
CA LEU A 83 13.82 0.02 4.24
C LEU A 83 12.79 0.74 5.12
N TRP A 84 12.45 0.16 6.28
CA TRP A 84 11.57 0.75 7.29
C TRP A 84 12.13 2.07 7.84
N SER A 85 13.40 2.08 8.26
CA SER A 85 14.03 3.25 8.89
C SER A 85 14.58 4.26 7.87
N GLY A 86 14.57 3.94 6.57
CA GLY A 86 14.90 4.90 5.50
C GLY A 86 16.36 4.91 5.06
N SER A 87 16.91 3.73 4.75
CA SER A 87 18.23 3.57 4.11
C SER A 87 18.36 4.30 2.76
N ARG A 88 19.57 4.32 2.17
CA ARG A 88 19.79 4.96 0.86
C ARG A 88 18.90 4.36 -0.24
N LEU A 89 18.66 3.05 -0.23
CA LEU A 89 17.68 2.39 -1.10
C LEU A 89 16.25 2.83 -0.79
N GLY A 90 15.87 2.83 0.49
CA GLY A 90 14.54 3.27 0.92
C GLY A 90 14.25 4.71 0.49
N ARG A 91 15.24 5.61 0.52
CA ARG A 91 15.09 6.98 0.02
C ARG A 91 14.98 7.06 -1.50
N PHE A 92 15.72 6.22 -2.25
CA PHE A 92 15.53 6.11 -3.69
C PHE A 92 14.07 5.81 -4.03
N PHE A 93 13.46 4.80 -3.38
CA PHE A 93 12.04 4.49 -3.59
C PHE A 93 11.11 5.62 -3.14
N LYS A 94 11.34 6.21 -1.96
CA LYS A 94 10.53 7.33 -1.45
C LYS A 94 10.55 8.53 -2.40
N ARG A 95 11.70 8.87 -2.98
CA ARG A 95 11.83 9.95 -3.99
C ARG A 95 11.07 9.63 -5.28
N ASN A 96 10.92 8.36 -5.64
CA ASN A 96 10.10 7.92 -6.77
C ASN A 96 8.61 7.73 -6.41
N GLY A 97 8.25 7.97 -5.14
CA GLY A 97 6.87 7.94 -4.66
C GLY A 97 6.40 6.58 -4.16
N ILE A 98 7.30 5.62 -3.95
CA ILE A 98 7.02 4.36 -3.26
C ILE A 98 7.40 4.50 -1.79
N LYS A 99 6.43 4.32 -0.88
CA LYS A 99 6.60 4.68 0.55
C LYS A 99 6.70 3.48 1.47
N HIS A 100 5.97 2.41 1.17
CA HIS A 100 5.90 1.24 2.04
C HIS A 100 7.01 0.24 1.70
N PRO A 101 7.78 -0.27 2.67
CA PRO A 101 8.84 -1.25 2.42
C PRO A 101 8.38 -2.55 1.76
N ASP A 102 7.15 -3.01 2.02
CA ASP A 102 6.60 -4.19 1.31
C ASP A 102 6.52 -3.92 -0.20
N ASP A 103 5.99 -2.77 -0.61
CA ASP A 103 5.91 -2.37 -2.02
C ASP A 103 7.30 -2.22 -2.64
N MET A 104 8.27 -1.66 -1.89
CA MET A 104 9.67 -1.56 -2.36
C MET A 104 10.25 -2.94 -2.63
N SER A 105 10.09 -3.88 -1.69
CA SER A 105 10.61 -5.25 -1.84
C SER A 105 9.94 -6.02 -2.97
N SER A 106 8.63 -5.86 -3.15
CA SER A 106 7.89 -6.46 -4.27
C SER A 106 8.34 -5.91 -5.62
N ILE A 107 8.53 -4.59 -5.76
CA ILE A 107 9.08 -3.99 -7.00
C ILE A 107 10.47 -4.53 -7.32
N ILE A 108 11.33 -4.71 -6.31
CA ILE A 108 12.67 -5.29 -6.50
C ILE A 108 12.55 -6.72 -7.02
N LEU A 109 11.67 -7.54 -6.44
CA LEU A 109 11.44 -8.93 -6.89
C LEU A 109 10.87 -8.99 -8.32
N VAL A 110 9.86 -8.19 -8.64
CA VAL A 110 9.31 -8.09 -10.01
C VAL A 110 10.41 -7.71 -11.00
N SER A 111 11.21 -6.69 -10.65
CA SER A 111 12.25 -6.18 -11.54
C SER A 111 13.40 -7.17 -11.72
N TYR A 112 13.75 -7.92 -10.67
CA TYR A 112 14.69 -9.03 -10.76
C TYR A 112 14.17 -10.15 -11.67
N HIS A 113 12.90 -10.54 -11.50
CA HIS A 113 12.28 -11.56 -12.35
C HIS A 113 12.25 -11.14 -13.84
N ARG A 114 11.91 -9.87 -14.11
CA ARG A 114 11.95 -9.30 -15.47
C ARG A 114 13.37 -9.33 -16.04
N LYS A 115 14.38 -8.91 -15.27
CA LYS A 115 15.79 -9.00 -15.67
C LYS A 115 16.20 -10.43 -15.99
N LEU A 116 15.81 -11.38 -15.15
CA LEU A 116 16.14 -12.79 -15.29
C LEU A 116 15.49 -13.43 -16.54
N THR A 117 14.30 -12.96 -16.92
CA THR A 117 13.53 -13.44 -18.08
C THR A 117 13.69 -12.59 -19.34
N GLY A 118 14.57 -11.59 -19.32
CA GLY A 118 14.84 -10.73 -20.47
C GLY A 118 13.71 -9.74 -20.81
N LYS A 119 12.84 -9.42 -19.85
CA LYS A 119 11.78 -8.42 -19.98
C LYS A 119 12.28 -7.05 -19.54
N GLU A 120 11.73 -6.00 -20.14
CA GLU A 120 11.94 -4.62 -19.70
C GLU A 120 11.43 -4.42 -18.27
N ILE A 121 12.19 -3.68 -17.46
CA ILE A 121 11.85 -3.48 -16.03
C ILE A 121 10.58 -2.62 -15.90
N GLU A 122 10.42 -1.59 -16.73
CA GLU A 122 9.24 -0.71 -16.71
C GLU A 122 8.98 -0.07 -15.32
N PHE A 123 10.03 0.39 -14.63
CA PHE A 123 9.93 0.87 -13.23
C PHE A 123 8.90 1.99 -13.05
N LYS A 124 8.81 2.94 -13.99
CA LYS A 124 7.81 4.02 -13.91
C LYS A 124 6.38 3.49 -13.98
N THR A 125 6.14 2.48 -14.81
CA THR A 125 4.85 1.80 -14.98
C THR A 125 4.47 1.08 -13.68
N GLN A 126 5.39 0.28 -13.11
CA GLN A 126 5.19 -0.36 -11.81
C GLN A 126 4.82 0.66 -10.73
N VAL A 127 5.54 1.80 -10.67
CA VAL A 127 5.24 2.87 -9.70
C VAL A 127 3.84 3.47 -9.91
N ALA A 128 3.40 3.62 -11.15
CA ALA A 128 2.07 4.14 -11.47
C ALA A 128 0.96 3.16 -11.03
N GLU A 129 1.15 1.87 -11.28
CA GLU A 129 0.23 0.80 -10.86
C GLU A 129 0.05 0.79 -9.34
N TYR A 130 1.13 0.79 -8.57
CA TYR A 130 1.04 0.88 -7.10
C TYR A 130 0.29 2.13 -6.63
N LYS A 131 0.58 3.30 -7.23
CA LYS A 131 -0.13 4.54 -6.89
C LYS A 131 -1.63 4.46 -7.23
N GLN A 132 -2.00 3.76 -8.30
CA GLN A 132 -3.40 3.52 -8.64
C GLN A 132 -4.05 2.58 -7.62
N SER A 133 -3.43 1.43 -7.33
CA SER A 133 -3.94 0.48 -6.34
C SER A 133 -4.14 1.13 -4.98
N TRP A 134 -3.20 1.96 -4.52
CA TRP A 134 -3.38 2.70 -3.26
C TRP A 134 -4.57 3.67 -3.27
N ARG A 135 -4.84 4.34 -4.41
CA ARG A 135 -6.01 5.23 -4.54
C ARG A 135 -7.31 4.43 -4.46
N GLU A 136 -7.34 3.26 -5.10
CA GLU A 136 -8.48 2.35 -5.09
C GLU A 136 -8.70 1.77 -3.69
N SER A 137 -7.64 1.27 -3.03
CA SER A 137 -7.71 0.78 -1.64
C SER A 137 -8.14 1.87 -0.67
N LYS A 138 -7.61 3.09 -0.81
CA LYS A 138 -8.04 4.23 0.01
C LYS A 138 -9.51 4.56 -0.23
N LYS A 139 -9.94 4.59 -1.50
CA LYS A 139 -11.35 4.77 -1.85
C LYS A 139 -12.18 3.70 -1.13
N MET A 140 -11.82 2.42 -1.24
CA MET A 140 -12.54 1.30 -0.61
C MET A 140 -12.58 1.43 0.91
N TYR A 141 -11.47 1.79 1.53
CA TYR A 141 -11.40 2.02 2.97
C TYR A 141 -12.33 3.15 3.40
N ASP A 142 -12.37 4.25 2.64
CA ASP A 142 -13.30 5.35 2.89
C ASP A 142 -14.76 4.93 2.58
N LEU A 143 -15.00 4.06 1.59
CA LEU A 143 -16.33 3.47 1.33
C LEU A 143 -16.81 2.62 2.51
N ALA A 144 -15.89 1.89 3.15
CA ALA A 144 -16.18 0.99 4.25
C ALA A 144 -16.43 1.69 5.58
N LYS A 145 -16.29 3.02 5.65
CA LYS A 145 -16.62 3.76 6.86
C LYS A 145 -18.12 3.99 6.92
N LEU A 146 -18.73 3.45 7.97
CA LEU A 146 -20.08 3.86 8.36
C LEU A 146 -20.11 5.37 8.65
N PRO A 147 -21.23 6.04 8.39
CA PRO A 147 -21.37 7.46 8.72
C PRO A 147 -21.31 7.65 10.25
N LYS A 148 -21.19 8.91 10.70
CA LYS A 148 -21.24 9.21 12.15
C LYS A 148 -22.52 8.65 12.76
N LYS A 149 -22.46 8.12 13.99
CA LYS A 149 -23.64 7.56 14.70
C LYS A 149 -24.83 8.52 14.76
N SER A 150 -24.61 9.83 14.80
CA SER A 150 -25.68 10.84 14.74
C SER A 150 -26.46 10.89 13.43
N LYS A 151 -25.98 10.21 12.39
CA LYS A 151 -26.65 10.05 11.09
C LYS A 151 -27.32 8.68 10.95
N TYR A 152 -27.34 7.89 12.02
CA TYR A 152 -28.00 6.58 11.99
C TYR A 152 -29.51 6.78 12.02
N PRO A 153 -30.28 5.93 11.30
CA PRO A 153 -31.72 6.03 11.25
C PRO A 153 -32.40 5.53 12.54
N ALA A 154 -31.64 4.90 13.43
CA ALA A 154 -32.10 4.45 14.74
C ALA A 154 -30.92 4.39 15.72
N ASP A 155 -31.25 4.45 17.01
CA ASP A 155 -30.27 4.34 18.08
C ASP A 155 -29.73 2.91 18.22
N SER A 156 -28.53 2.82 18.79
CA SER A 156 -27.92 1.55 19.19
C SER A 156 -27.76 0.52 18.06
N LEU A 157 -27.62 0.95 16.80
CA LEU A 157 -27.32 0.03 15.70
C LEU A 157 -25.86 -0.44 15.74
N GLU A 158 -25.67 -1.76 15.64
CA GLU A 158 -24.37 -2.40 15.53
C GLU A 158 -24.24 -3.11 14.18
N PHE A 159 -23.05 -3.06 13.59
CA PHE A 159 -22.73 -3.65 12.30
C PHE A 159 -21.49 -4.51 12.45
N GLY A 160 -21.56 -5.77 12.00
CA GLY A 160 -20.45 -6.72 12.10
C GLY A 160 -20.26 -7.57 10.84
N TYR A 161 -21.14 -7.45 9.86
CA TYR A 161 -21.02 -8.15 8.59
C TYR A 161 -21.06 -7.15 7.43
N THR A 162 -20.15 -7.33 6.48
CA THR A 162 -20.09 -6.52 5.26
C THR A 162 -20.03 -7.39 4.01
N LYS A 163 -20.55 -6.89 2.88
CA LYS A 163 -20.45 -7.54 1.58
C LYS A 163 -20.13 -6.52 0.49
N GLY A 164 -19.00 -6.71 -0.17
CA GLY A 164 -18.59 -5.89 -1.30
C GLY A 164 -19.30 -6.32 -2.58
N TYR A 165 -19.57 -5.38 -3.48
CA TYR A 165 -20.12 -5.66 -4.80
C TYR A 165 -19.72 -4.60 -5.83
N TRP A 166 -19.90 -4.93 -7.11
CA TRP A 166 -19.54 -4.10 -8.27
C TRP A 166 -20.77 -3.62 -9.04
N HIS A 167 -21.05 -2.32 -9.05
CA HIS A 167 -22.04 -1.73 -9.94
C HIS A 167 -21.36 -0.95 -11.06
N LYS A 168 -21.39 -1.50 -12.29
CA LYS A 168 -20.70 -0.93 -13.46
C LYS A 168 -19.20 -0.75 -13.17
N ASP A 169 -18.72 0.48 -13.23
CA ASP A 169 -17.34 0.91 -12.95
C ASP A 169 -17.11 1.31 -11.48
N LYS A 170 -18.10 1.10 -10.60
CA LYS A 170 -18.05 1.48 -9.19
C LYS A 170 -18.15 0.26 -8.29
N THR A 171 -17.31 0.22 -7.28
CA THR A 171 -17.45 -0.68 -6.14
C THR A 171 -18.28 -0.02 -5.04
N SER A 172 -19.01 -0.83 -4.29
CA SER A 172 -19.70 -0.42 -3.05
C SER A 172 -19.61 -1.52 -2.00
N LEU A 173 -19.97 -1.17 -0.77
CA LEU A 173 -19.96 -2.06 0.38
C LEU A 173 -21.30 -1.96 1.12
N LEU A 174 -21.95 -3.11 1.30
CA LEU A 174 -23.10 -3.23 2.19
C LEU A 174 -22.64 -3.52 3.61
N HIS A 175 -23.11 -2.75 4.57
CA HIS A 175 -23.01 -3.03 5.99
C HIS A 175 -24.34 -3.54 6.51
N PHE A 176 -24.33 -4.66 7.22
CA PHE A 176 -25.53 -5.26 7.78
C PHE A 176 -25.58 -5.07 9.28
N GLN A 177 -26.72 -4.58 9.78
CA GLN A 177 -26.99 -4.57 11.21
C GLN A 177 -26.95 -6.01 11.73
N THR A 178 -26.29 -6.21 12.88
CA THR A 178 -26.11 -7.52 13.51
C THR A 178 -26.90 -7.71 14.80
N ASN A 179 -27.38 -6.63 15.41
CA ASN A 179 -28.10 -6.67 16.68
C ASN A 179 -29.62 -6.45 16.57
N SER A 180 -30.21 -6.67 15.39
CA SER A 180 -31.66 -6.54 15.24
C SER A 180 -32.41 -7.62 16.03
N LYS A 181 -33.46 -7.20 16.74
CA LYS A 181 -34.39 -8.08 17.49
C LYS A 181 -35.75 -8.24 16.79
N THR A 182 -35.87 -7.77 15.55
CA THR A 182 -37.11 -7.82 14.77
C THR A 182 -36.89 -8.55 13.44
N ASP A 183 -37.98 -8.82 12.72
CA ASP A 183 -37.94 -9.39 11.36
C ASP A 183 -37.36 -8.44 10.30
N SER A 184 -36.96 -7.24 10.72
CA SER A 184 -36.34 -6.22 9.88
C SER A 184 -34.99 -5.78 10.44
N LEU A 185 -34.08 -5.35 9.57
CA LEU A 185 -32.79 -4.81 9.96
C LEU A 185 -32.41 -3.65 9.06
N TRP A 186 -31.53 -2.79 9.57
CA TRP A 186 -30.92 -1.73 8.79
C TRP A 186 -29.69 -2.24 8.05
N ILE A 187 -29.57 -1.81 6.80
CA ILE A 187 -28.33 -1.86 6.05
C ILE A 187 -27.89 -0.46 5.68
N TYR A 188 -26.58 -0.29 5.56
CA TYR A 188 -25.99 0.90 4.96
C TYR A 188 -25.24 0.50 3.70
N ASP A 189 -25.53 1.18 2.61
CA ASP A 189 -24.74 1.14 1.40
C ASP A 189 -24.03 2.48 1.21
N TYR A 190 -22.78 2.43 0.78
CA TYR A 190 -22.05 3.66 0.52
C TYR A 190 -22.67 4.53 -0.59
N LEU A 191 -23.08 3.92 -1.71
CA LEU A 191 -23.62 4.62 -2.87
C LEU A 191 -25.10 5.01 -2.69
N TYR A 192 -25.86 4.20 -1.95
CA TYR A 192 -27.31 4.32 -1.88
C TYR A 192 -27.87 4.63 -0.49
N GLY A 193 -27.00 4.72 0.53
CA GLY A 193 -27.34 5.12 1.89
C GLY A 193 -28.09 4.05 2.68
N TRP A 194 -28.92 4.52 3.62
CA TRP A 194 -29.66 3.67 4.55
C TRP A 194 -30.87 3.00 3.90
N LYS A 195 -31.04 1.70 4.16
CA LYS A 195 -32.26 0.97 3.81
C LYS A 195 -32.67 0.04 4.94
N LYS A 196 -33.97 -0.07 5.19
CA LYS A 196 -34.52 -1.10 6.06
C LYS A 196 -34.99 -2.27 5.19
N ILE A 197 -34.52 -3.48 5.50
CA ILE A 197 -34.86 -4.71 4.78
C ILE A 197 -35.34 -5.77 5.75
N ASN A 198 -36.02 -6.81 5.27
CA ASN A 198 -36.40 -7.95 6.11
C ASN A 198 -35.24 -8.96 6.25
N GLN A 199 -35.34 -9.83 7.26
CA GLN A 199 -34.33 -10.86 7.56
C GLN A 199 -34.14 -11.85 6.41
N GLU A 200 -35.21 -12.18 5.66
CA GLU A 200 -35.13 -13.10 4.53
C GLU A 200 -34.26 -12.51 3.39
N THR A 201 -34.49 -11.24 3.06
CA THR A 201 -33.68 -10.50 2.09
C THR A 201 -32.23 -10.43 2.56
N ALA A 202 -31.99 -10.14 3.85
CA ALA A 202 -30.65 -10.12 4.39
C ALA A 202 -29.94 -11.50 4.28
N LYS A 203 -30.64 -12.60 4.55
CA LYS A 203 -30.10 -13.96 4.38
C LYS A 203 -29.72 -14.24 2.93
N LYS A 204 -30.59 -13.88 1.97
CA LYS A 204 -30.31 -14.01 0.53
C LYS A 204 -29.06 -13.23 0.13
N LEU A 205 -28.96 -11.96 0.54
CA LEU A 205 -27.82 -11.10 0.21
C LEU A 205 -26.50 -11.62 0.81
N LYS A 206 -26.54 -12.23 2.00
CA LYS A 206 -25.37 -12.82 2.68
C LYS A 206 -24.87 -14.11 2.04
N ALA A 207 -25.65 -14.73 1.14
CA ALA A 207 -25.22 -15.94 0.46
C ALA A 207 -23.99 -15.67 -0.43
N PRO A 208 -23.03 -16.61 -0.49
CA PRO A 208 -21.78 -16.42 -1.22
C PRO A 208 -22.00 -16.17 -2.72
N ASN A 209 -22.98 -16.84 -3.33
CA ASN A 209 -23.24 -16.79 -4.77
C ASN A 209 -24.33 -15.78 -5.17
N TYR A 210 -24.68 -14.82 -4.30
CA TYR A 210 -25.72 -13.85 -4.63
C TYR A 210 -25.16 -12.73 -5.50
N GLU A 211 -25.64 -12.66 -6.73
CA GLU A 211 -25.18 -11.78 -7.81
C GLU A 211 -25.36 -10.29 -7.50
N THR A 212 -24.42 -9.48 -8.02
CA THR A 212 -24.40 -8.05 -7.75
C THR A 212 -25.63 -7.31 -8.29
N ASP A 213 -26.03 -7.58 -9.54
CA ASP A 213 -27.21 -6.94 -10.13
C ASP A 213 -28.49 -7.27 -9.35
N SER A 214 -28.52 -8.43 -8.69
CA SER A 214 -29.63 -8.82 -7.81
C SER A 214 -29.66 -7.98 -6.53
N ILE A 215 -28.52 -7.57 -5.98
CA ILE A 215 -28.44 -6.71 -4.79
C ILE A 215 -29.14 -5.37 -5.06
N LEU A 216 -28.79 -4.71 -6.16
CA LEU A 216 -29.32 -3.39 -6.50
C LEU A 216 -30.81 -3.41 -6.78
N LYS A 217 -31.24 -4.42 -7.53
CA LYS A 217 -32.65 -4.60 -7.85
C LYS A 217 -33.48 -4.88 -6.60
N VAL A 218 -33.02 -5.77 -5.72
CA VAL A 218 -33.78 -6.21 -4.54
C VAL A 218 -33.79 -5.16 -3.42
N VAL A 219 -32.69 -4.42 -3.26
CA VAL A 219 -32.56 -3.47 -2.15
C VAL A 219 -32.98 -2.06 -2.53
N PHE A 220 -32.55 -1.59 -3.72
CA PHE A 220 -32.63 -0.19 -4.11
C PHE A 220 -33.60 0.07 -5.28
N ASN A 221 -34.19 -0.97 -5.87
CA ASN A 221 -35.01 -0.88 -7.09
C ASN A 221 -34.27 -0.14 -8.22
N LYS A 222 -32.98 -0.44 -8.39
CA LYS A 222 -32.09 0.14 -9.40
C LYS A 222 -31.59 -0.91 -10.37
#